data_AF-A0A382G1F0-F1
#
_entry.id   AF-A0A382G1F0-F1
#
_cell.length_a   1.000
_cell.length_b   1.000
_cell.length_c   1.000
_cell.angle_alpha   90.00
_cell.angle_beta   90.00
_cell.angle_gamma   90.00
#
_symmetry.space_group_name_H-M   'P 1'
#
loop_
_entity.id
_entity.type
_entity.pdbx_description
1 polymer ?
#
loop_
_entity_poly.entity_id
_entity_poly.type
_entity_poly.pdbx_seq_one_letter_code
_entity_poly.pdbx_strand_id
1 'polypeptide(L)'
;LILIGGIQFMKHLFVLSLIMVFILSSFAAYAGVQCAAISNKPPVPATKVAKGGDEDLAVPNDYDKIVPEDDRDGIVYLALIGGDSPAPNKCGLIPSNPAAEWTGWGGPLNCDNCTIGEGATTRNEIVIGGTYFPRGMGVHGAAKYTYDLTGGPAPYARFEGYVGMSDEKDPAGCGHGGTSGFTFKLDGKEVFKSKTLSGSVDGQNVPPLKVEFDIPANTKKLEIEVTDGGDGISCDHSAFGDAKLLTAIAAVEPADKLPSAWGKIKVSY
;
A
#
# COMPACT_ATOMS: atom_id res chain seq x y z
N LEU A 1 -21.24 12.64 62.02
CA LEU A 1 -21.25 11.67 60.91
C LEU A 1 -21.17 12.33 59.51
N ILE A 2 -20.57 13.54 59.38
CA ILE A 2 -20.55 14.30 58.10
C ILE A 2 -19.13 14.58 57.59
N LEU A 3 -18.09 14.40 58.42
CA LEU A 3 -16.70 14.72 58.06
C LEU A 3 -15.91 13.59 57.39
N ILE A 4 -16.47 12.37 57.31
CA ILE A 4 -15.75 11.20 56.73
C ILE A 4 -16.08 11.03 55.23
N GLY A 5 -17.23 11.52 54.77
CA GLY A 5 -17.67 11.38 53.37
C GLY A 5 -16.94 12.28 52.36
N GLY A 6 -16.46 13.46 52.78
CA GLY A 6 -15.78 14.41 51.90
C GLY A 6 -14.37 13.96 51.47
N ILE A 7 -13.67 13.22 52.34
CA ILE A 7 -12.29 12.76 52.09
C ILE A 7 -12.25 11.57 51.11
N GLN A 8 -13.29 10.73 51.12
CA GLN A 8 -13.47 9.64 50.15
C GLN A 8 -13.83 10.16 48.75
N PHE A 9 -14.66 11.20 48.66
CA PHE A 9 -15.09 11.78 47.38
C PHE A 9 -13.96 12.52 46.64
N MET A 10 -13.09 13.24 47.37
CA MET A 10 -11.91 13.90 46.78
C MET A 10 -10.84 12.92 46.29
N LYS A 11 -10.66 11.76 46.95
CA LYS A 11 -9.72 10.72 46.48
C LYS A 11 -10.16 10.12 45.16
N HIS A 12 -11.46 9.90 44.94
CA HIS A 12 -11.97 9.41 43.66
C HIS A 12 -11.87 10.42 42.52
N LEU A 13 -12.04 11.72 42.82
CA LEU A 13 -11.83 12.79 41.83
C LEU A 13 -10.36 12.95 41.44
N PHE A 14 -9.42 12.76 42.37
CA PHE A 14 -7.98 12.79 42.10
C PHE A 14 -7.49 11.56 41.31
N VAL A 15 -8.04 10.37 41.59
CA VAL A 15 -7.69 9.14 40.87
C VAL A 15 -8.26 9.15 39.45
N LEU A 16 -9.47 9.67 39.23
CA LEU A 16 -9.99 9.86 37.86
C LEU A 16 -9.20 10.92 37.08
N SER A 17 -8.76 12.00 37.73
CA SER A 17 -7.92 13.01 37.07
C SER A 17 -6.53 12.49 36.72
N LEU A 18 -5.94 11.59 37.53
CA LEU A 18 -4.67 10.94 37.16
C LEU A 18 -4.85 9.95 36.01
N ILE A 19 -5.95 9.19 35.96
CA ILE A 19 -6.24 8.26 34.85
C ILE A 19 -6.53 9.04 33.56
N MET A 20 -7.21 10.18 33.63
CA MET A 20 -7.52 11.01 32.46
C MET A 20 -6.30 11.81 31.97
N VAL A 21 -5.33 12.13 32.85
CA VAL A 21 -4.04 12.72 32.46
C VAL A 21 -3.07 11.67 31.90
N PHE A 22 -3.18 10.40 32.30
CA PHE A 22 -2.39 9.29 31.72
C PHE A 22 -2.91 8.80 30.36
N ILE A 23 -4.17 9.06 29.99
CA ILE A 23 -4.69 8.74 28.65
C ILE A 23 -4.26 9.78 27.61
N LEU A 24 -3.68 10.92 28.02
CA LEU A 24 -3.27 12.00 27.12
C LEU A 24 -1.74 12.13 26.90
N SER A 25 -0.92 11.24 27.48
CA SER A 25 0.55 11.41 27.46
C SER A 25 1.34 10.33 26.73
N SER A 26 0.69 9.47 25.93
CA SER A 26 1.39 8.55 25.03
C SER A 26 1.06 8.82 23.56
N PHE A 27 1.09 10.10 23.17
CA PHE A 27 1.55 10.40 21.82
C PHE A 27 3.06 10.20 21.86
N ALA A 28 3.49 8.95 21.73
CA ALA A 28 4.85 8.66 21.31
C ALA A 28 5.05 9.52 20.06
N ALA A 29 5.98 10.47 20.14
CA ALA A 29 6.38 11.23 18.98
C ALA A 29 6.72 10.18 17.92
N TYR A 30 5.84 10.06 16.91
CA TYR A 30 6.11 9.28 15.73
C TYR A 30 7.43 9.84 15.23
N ALA A 31 8.52 9.10 15.43
CA ALA A 31 9.81 9.46 14.90
C ALA A 31 9.59 9.46 13.39
N GLY A 32 9.34 10.66 12.85
CA GLY A 32 8.98 10.87 11.47
C GLY A 32 10.00 10.15 10.63
N VAL A 33 9.53 9.17 9.85
CA VAL A 33 10.28 8.61 8.73
C VAL A 33 10.89 9.81 8.00
N GLN A 34 12.21 9.92 8.00
CA GLN A 34 12.89 10.94 7.21
C GLN A 34 12.58 10.60 5.76
N CYS A 35 11.69 11.38 5.18
CA CYS A 35 11.39 11.35 3.76
C CYS A 35 12.66 11.59 2.97
N ALA A 36 12.97 10.66 2.06
CA ALA A 36 14.15 10.78 1.23
C ALA A 36 13.87 11.74 0.06
N ALA A 37 14.95 12.33 -0.45
CA ALA A 37 14.97 13.33 -1.50
C ALA A 37 14.63 12.75 -2.92
N ILE A 38 13.70 11.79 -3.02
CA ILE A 38 13.51 10.98 -4.23
C ILE A 38 12.23 11.35 -4.98
N SER A 39 12.42 11.66 -6.27
CA SER A 39 11.40 12.08 -7.23
C SER A 39 10.26 11.06 -7.34
N ASN A 40 9.02 11.55 -7.16
CA ASN A 40 7.79 10.81 -7.44
C ASN A 40 7.40 10.87 -8.93
N LYS A 41 8.39 10.83 -9.83
CA LYS A 41 8.15 10.90 -11.27
C LYS A 41 8.93 9.78 -11.95
N PRO A 42 8.28 8.66 -12.33
CA PRO A 42 8.89 7.72 -13.26
C PRO A 42 9.24 8.43 -14.57
N PRO A 43 10.32 7.99 -15.25
CA PRO A 43 10.77 8.59 -16.50
C PRO A 43 9.81 8.34 -17.68
N VAL A 44 8.97 7.31 -17.63
CA VAL A 44 8.01 6.99 -18.71
C VAL A 44 6.57 7.02 -18.17
N PRO A 45 5.74 7.99 -18.61
CA PRO A 45 4.32 8.04 -18.26
C PRO A 45 3.50 6.93 -18.92
N ALA A 46 2.43 6.50 -18.25
CA ALA A 46 1.41 5.62 -18.79
C ALA A 46 0.56 6.34 -19.83
N THR A 47 0.07 5.60 -20.82
CA THR A 47 -0.67 6.17 -21.96
C THR A 47 -2.15 5.84 -21.86
N LYS A 48 -3.02 6.86 -21.75
CA LYS A 48 -4.46 6.59 -21.77
C LYS A 48 -4.90 6.12 -23.15
N VAL A 49 -5.65 5.03 -23.23
CA VAL A 49 -6.24 4.57 -24.50
C VAL A 49 -7.13 5.67 -25.13
N ALA A 50 -7.16 5.72 -26.45
CA ALA A 50 -8.04 6.64 -27.15
C ALA A 50 -9.50 6.39 -26.77
N LYS A 51 -10.33 7.44 -26.78
CA LYS A 51 -11.74 7.34 -26.37
C LYS A 51 -12.49 6.30 -27.22
N GLY A 52 -12.96 5.22 -26.58
CA GLY A 52 -13.67 4.12 -27.24
C GLY A 52 -12.76 3.08 -27.92
N GLY A 53 -11.45 3.13 -27.65
CA GLY A 53 -10.51 2.05 -27.94
C GLY A 53 -10.39 1.08 -26.77
N ASP A 54 -9.98 -0.14 -27.08
CA ASP A 54 -9.61 -1.18 -26.11
C ASP A 54 -8.10 -1.10 -25.80
N GLU A 55 -7.68 -1.77 -24.74
CA GLU A 55 -6.26 -2.00 -24.41
C GLU A 55 -5.57 -2.76 -25.56
N ASP A 56 -4.34 -2.38 -25.89
CA ASP A 56 -3.50 -3.05 -26.89
C ASP A 56 -2.28 -3.68 -26.22
N LEU A 57 -2.21 -5.02 -26.22
CA LEU A 57 -1.06 -5.77 -25.70
C LEU A 57 0.28 -5.35 -26.31
N ALA A 58 0.29 -4.78 -27.52
CA ALA A 58 1.50 -4.31 -28.18
C ALA A 58 1.95 -2.91 -27.70
N VAL A 59 1.14 -2.22 -26.90
CA VAL A 59 1.42 -0.89 -26.36
C VAL A 59 1.66 -1.01 -24.85
N PRO A 60 2.93 -0.96 -24.39
CA PRO A 60 3.22 -1.08 -22.97
C PRO A 60 2.59 0.06 -22.16
N ASN A 61 2.05 -0.30 -21.00
CA ASN A 61 1.44 0.62 -20.03
C ASN A 61 0.37 1.55 -20.64
N ASP A 62 -0.41 1.06 -21.60
CA ASP A 62 -1.67 1.71 -21.94
C ASP A 62 -2.74 1.40 -20.91
N TYR A 63 -3.70 2.30 -20.72
CA TYR A 63 -4.74 2.10 -19.70
C TYR A 63 -6.08 2.70 -20.10
N ASP A 64 -7.15 2.02 -19.68
CA ASP A 64 -8.54 2.44 -19.83
C ASP A 64 -9.21 2.70 -18.47
N LYS A 65 -8.65 2.13 -17.39
CA LYS A 65 -9.11 2.22 -16.01
C LYS A 65 -8.10 2.95 -15.14
N ILE A 66 -8.59 3.60 -14.09
CA ILE A 66 -7.75 4.25 -13.08
C ILE A 66 -8.30 3.89 -11.71
N VAL A 67 -7.42 3.46 -10.80
CA VAL A 67 -7.71 3.46 -9.36
C VAL A 67 -7.06 4.72 -8.79
N PRO A 68 -7.84 5.74 -8.40
CA PRO A 68 -7.27 6.99 -7.90
C PRO A 68 -6.56 6.77 -6.56
N GLU A 69 -5.66 7.70 -6.23
CA GLU A 69 -5.10 7.79 -4.88
C GLU A 69 -6.20 7.98 -3.83
N ASP A 70 -6.01 7.37 -2.68
CA ASP A 70 -6.87 7.46 -1.51
C ASP A 70 -6.29 8.47 -0.52
N ASP A 71 -6.88 9.66 -0.51
CA ASP A 71 -6.44 10.81 0.29
C ASP A 71 -7.12 10.91 1.66
N ARG A 72 -7.87 9.87 2.06
CA ARG A 72 -8.52 9.81 3.37
C ARG A 72 -7.49 9.81 4.51
N ASP A 73 -7.88 10.41 5.63
CA ASP A 73 -7.11 10.32 6.86
C ASP A 73 -6.99 8.87 7.32
N GLY A 74 -5.79 8.48 7.77
CA GLY A 74 -5.54 7.15 8.30
C GLY A 74 -5.30 6.07 7.25
N ILE A 75 -5.07 6.45 5.99
CA ILE A 75 -4.43 5.61 4.97
C ILE A 75 -2.92 5.69 5.15
N VAL A 76 -2.22 4.56 5.07
CA VAL A 76 -0.75 4.48 5.03
C VAL A 76 -0.35 3.56 3.89
N TYR A 77 0.17 4.12 2.79
CA TYR A 77 0.68 3.34 1.67
C TYR A 77 1.90 2.50 2.07
N LEU A 78 2.01 1.30 1.52
CA LEU A 78 3.29 0.58 1.51
C LEU A 78 4.21 1.26 0.49
N ALA A 79 5.50 1.38 0.80
CA ALA A 79 6.50 1.97 -0.10
C ALA A 79 7.86 1.30 0.09
N LEU A 80 8.72 1.31 -0.93
CA LEU A 80 10.10 0.80 -0.81
C LEU A 80 11.11 1.91 -0.54
N ILE A 81 10.76 3.14 -0.90
CA ILE A 81 11.58 4.33 -0.68
C ILE A 81 10.67 5.47 -0.20
N GLY A 82 11.18 6.34 0.66
CA GLY A 82 10.46 7.55 1.06
C GLY A 82 10.51 8.61 -0.05
N GLY A 83 9.37 9.15 -0.46
CA GLY A 83 9.29 10.18 -1.51
C GLY A 83 9.34 11.64 -1.03
N ASP A 84 9.45 12.56 -1.99
CA ASP A 84 9.68 14.01 -1.79
C ASP A 84 8.48 14.92 -1.44
N SER A 85 7.24 14.43 -1.47
CA SER A 85 6.05 15.31 -1.45
C SER A 85 5.44 15.53 -0.05
N PRO A 86 5.03 16.78 0.30
CA PRO A 86 4.43 17.13 1.60
C PRO A 86 2.90 16.97 1.72
N ALA A 87 2.22 16.20 0.85
CA ALA A 87 0.79 15.87 0.97
C ALA A 87 0.57 14.39 1.40
N PRO A 88 -0.58 14.02 2.00
CA PRO A 88 -0.68 12.97 3.01
C PRO A 88 -0.44 11.54 2.50
N ASN A 89 0.84 11.16 2.47
CA ASN A 89 1.32 10.02 3.23
C ASN A 89 2.82 10.16 3.49
N LYS A 90 3.19 10.23 4.77
CA LYS A 90 4.55 10.42 5.30
C LYS A 90 5.49 9.29 4.87
N CYS A 91 5.89 9.28 3.61
CA CYS A 91 6.88 8.37 3.03
C CYS A 91 6.53 6.89 3.01
N GLY A 92 5.24 6.58 3.15
CA GLY A 92 4.72 5.23 3.25
C GLY A 92 5.31 4.46 4.44
N LEU A 93 4.88 3.21 4.58
CA LEU A 93 5.53 2.26 5.47
C LEU A 93 6.59 1.51 4.65
N ILE A 94 7.85 1.60 5.08
CA ILE A 94 9.00 0.95 4.44
C ILE A 94 9.23 -0.42 5.10
N PRO A 95 9.62 -1.48 4.34
CA PRO A 95 9.93 -2.76 4.94
C PRO A 95 11.13 -2.67 5.89
N SER A 96 11.12 -3.50 6.93
CA SER A 96 12.14 -3.63 7.96
C SER A 96 13.17 -4.72 7.68
N ASN A 97 12.91 -5.62 6.73
CA ASN A 97 13.89 -6.61 6.29
C ASN A 97 14.94 -5.99 5.34
N PRO A 98 16.11 -6.63 5.15
CA PRO A 98 17.16 -6.12 4.26
C PRO A 98 16.68 -5.72 2.85
N ALA A 99 17.10 -4.54 2.39
CA ALA A 99 16.71 -4.00 1.09
C ALA A 99 17.08 -4.88 -0.12
N ALA A 100 18.11 -5.73 0.03
CA ALA A 100 18.51 -6.69 -1.00
C ALA A 100 17.43 -7.75 -1.31
N GLU A 101 16.42 -7.91 -0.46
CA GLU A 101 15.33 -8.87 -0.65
C GLU A 101 14.09 -8.26 -1.32
N TRP A 102 14.04 -6.95 -1.53
CA TRP A 102 12.80 -6.24 -1.89
C TRP A 102 12.43 -6.34 -3.36
N THR A 103 13.40 -6.36 -4.27
CA THR A 103 13.10 -6.12 -5.69
C THR A 103 13.50 -7.26 -6.62
N GLY A 104 14.15 -8.31 -6.12
CA GLY A 104 14.70 -9.39 -6.95
C GLY A 104 15.81 -8.88 -7.88
N TRP A 105 15.44 -8.48 -9.11
CA TRP A 105 16.31 -7.90 -10.12
C TRP A 105 15.93 -6.45 -10.47
N GLY A 106 16.86 -5.68 -11.05
CA GLY A 106 16.59 -4.31 -11.53
C GLY A 106 16.52 -3.23 -10.45
N GLY A 107 16.49 -3.59 -9.16
CA GLY A 107 16.54 -2.65 -8.05
C GLY A 107 17.95 -2.14 -7.70
N PRO A 108 18.07 -1.28 -6.67
CA PRO A 108 16.97 -0.67 -5.91
C PRO A 108 16.16 0.34 -6.73
N LEU A 109 14.92 0.61 -6.33
CA LEU A 109 14.12 1.67 -6.93
C LEU A 109 14.73 3.05 -6.65
N ASN A 110 14.65 3.93 -7.64
CA ASN A 110 15.13 5.32 -7.61
C ASN A 110 14.00 6.34 -7.87
N CYS A 111 12.75 5.87 -7.81
CA CYS A 111 11.51 6.65 -7.90
C CYS A 111 10.46 6.02 -6.98
N ASP A 112 9.59 6.86 -6.42
CA ASP A 112 8.35 6.38 -5.79
C ASP A 112 7.30 6.11 -6.88
N ASN A 113 6.34 5.22 -6.59
CA ASN A 113 5.20 4.88 -7.46
C ASN A 113 5.58 4.54 -8.91
N CYS A 114 6.65 3.77 -9.07
CA CYS A 114 7.14 3.34 -10.37
C CYS A 114 7.33 1.82 -10.44
N THR A 115 7.32 1.30 -11.66
CA THR A 115 7.60 -0.11 -11.97
C THR A 115 9.06 -0.46 -11.69
N ILE A 116 9.41 -1.75 -11.80
CA ILE A 116 10.82 -2.16 -11.74
C ILE A 116 11.54 -1.85 -13.06
N GLY A 117 10.92 -1.93 -14.24
CA GLY A 117 11.64 -1.69 -15.50
C GLY A 117 12.92 -2.51 -15.66
N GLU A 118 13.72 -2.20 -16.68
CA GLU A 118 15.03 -2.84 -16.90
C GLU A 118 16.16 -2.23 -16.03
N GLY A 119 15.79 -1.50 -14.96
CA GLY A 119 16.69 -0.74 -14.12
C GLY A 119 16.32 0.74 -14.00
N ALA A 120 17.22 1.52 -13.39
CA ALA A 120 16.95 2.88 -12.92
C ALA A 120 16.50 3.90 -13.99
N THR A 121 16.77 3.63 -15.26
CA THR A 121 16.50 4.55 -16.39
C THR A 121 15.29 4.17 -17.22
N THR A 122 14.63 3.05 -16.93
CA THR A 122 13.56 2.46 -17.75
C THR A 122 12.30 2.19 -16.93
N ARG A 123 12.15 2.86 -15.79
CA ARG A 123 10.98 2.74 -14.92
C ARG A 123 9.77 3.40 -15.59
N ASN A 124 8.60 2.85 -15.35
CA ASN A 124 7.33 3.35 -15.88
C ASN A 124 6.40 3.75 -14.73
N GLU A 125 5.34 4.48 -15.06
CA GLU A 125 4.14 4.50 -14.22
C GLU A 125 3.53 3.10 -14.08
N ILE A 126 2.84 2.85 -12.96
CA ILE A 126 2.33 1.52 -12.65
C ILE A 126 0.99 1.31 -13.35
N VAL A 127 1.00 0.40 -14.31
CA VAL A 127 -0.20 -0.16 -14.95
C VAL A 127 -0.18 -1.67 -14.79
N ILE A 128 -1.32 -2.23 -14.41
CA ILE A 128 -1.55 -3.67 -14.31
C ILE A 128 -2.87 -3.94 -15.02
N GLY A 129 -2.86 -4.75 -16.08
CA GLY A 129 -4.05 -5.11 -16.84
C GLY A 129 -4.91 -3.91 -17.25
N GLY A 130 -4.27 -2.92 -17.87
CA GLY A 130 -4.88 -1.67 -18.33
C GLY A 130 -5.45 -0.78 -17.23
N THR A 131 -5.13 -1.08 -15.98
CA THR A 131 -5.53 -0.27 -14.83
C THR A 131 -4.34 0.53 -14.32
N TYR A 132 -4.41 1.85 -14.45
CA TYR A 132 -3.41 2.77 -13.95
C TYR A 132 -3.56 3.00 -12.45
N PHE A 133 -2.42 2.96 -11.74
CA PHE A 133 -2.30 3.20 -10.31
C PHE A 133 -1.32 4.36 -10.06
N PRO A 134 -1.79 5.54 -9.61
CA PRO A 134 -0.92 6.65 -9.19
C PRO A 134 -0.06 6.32 -7.96
N ARG A 135 -0.48 5.32 -7.17
CA ARG A 135 0.22 4.85 -5.97
C ARG A 135 0.55 3.36 -6.10
N GLY A 136 1.78 2.97 -5.78
CA GLY A 136 2.18 1.56 -5.83
C GLY A 136 3.67 1.33 -5.74
N MET A 137 4.09 0.07 -5.97
CA MET A 137 5.50 -0.30 -6.05
C MET A 137 5.74 -1.40 -7.08
N GLY A 138 6.73 -1.20 -7.94
CA GLY A 138 7.24 -2.24 -8.84
C GLY A 138 8.17 -3.20 -8.14
N VAL A 139 8.18 -4.44 -8.61
CA VAL A 139 8.99 -5.53 -8.10
C VAL A 139 9.37 -6.48 -9.24
N HIS A 140 10.51 -7.14 -9.12
CA HIS A 140 10.81 -8.30 -9.94
C HIS A 140 10.80 -9.54 -9.06
N GLY A 141 10.05 -10.59 -9.44
CA GLY A 141 10.04 -11.86 -8.72
C GLY A 141 11.42 -12.53 -8.71
N ALA A 142 11.88 -13.20 -7.65
CA ALA A 142 11.27 -13.34 -6.33
C ALA A 142 11.67 -12.20 -5.37
N ALA A 143 10.77 -11.82 -4.46
CA ALA A 143 10.97 -10.75 -3.49
C ALA A 143 10.28 -11.02 -2.16
N LYS A 144 10.77 -10.37 -1.09
CA LYS A 144 10.23 -10.47 0.27
C LYS A 144 10.19 -9.12 0.95
N TYR A 145 9.09 -8.88 1.65
CA TYR A 145 8.87 -7.69 2.44
C TYR A 145 8.41 -8.06 3.85
N THR A 146 8.94 -7.40 4.87
CA THR A 146 8.45 -7.48 6.25
C THR A 146 8.19 -6.09 6.76
N TYR A 147 6.93 -5.71 6.92
CA TYR A 147 6.53 -4.43 7.48
C TYR A 147 6.24 -4.56 8.98
N ASP A 148 6.82 -3.67 9.78
CA ASP A 148 6.52 -3.55 11.21
C ASP A 148 5.23 -2.73 11.40
N LEU A 149 4.22 -3.36 12.00
CA LEU A 149 2.90 -2.78 12.22
C LEU A 149 2.76 -2.16 13.62
N THR A 150 3.81 -2.19 14.45
CA THR A 150 3.77 -1.69 15.83
C THR A 150 4.01 -0.18 15.97
N GLY A 151 4.60 0.45 14.95
CA GLY A 151 5.00 1.86 14.97
C GLY A 151 4.12 2.84 14.18
N GLY A 152 2.88 2.45 13.87
CA GLY A 152 1.95 3.28 13.06
C GLY A 152 1.42 4.53 13.79
N PRO A 153 0.81 5.49 13.05
CA PRO A 153 0.17 6.67 13.64
C PRO A 153 -1.07 6.30 14.50
N ALA A 154 -1.67 5.15 14.21
CA ALA A 154 -2.73 4.50 14.96
C ALA A 154 -2.68 2.99 14.64
N PRO A 155 -3.40 2.13 15.39
CA PRO A 155 -3.50 0.72 15.06
C PRO A 155 -4.07 0.51 13.65
N TYR A 156 -3.38 -0.31 12.85
CA TYR A 156 -3.86 -0.77 11.56
C TYR A 156 -4.97 -1.81 11.73
N ALA A 157 -6.01 -1.71 10.91
CA ALA A 157 -7.20 -2.53 10.99
C ALA A 157 -7.46 -3.33 9.71
N ARG A 158 -6.93 -2.91 8.56
CA ARG A 158 -7.16 -3.57 7.27
C ARG A 158 -6.03 -3.28 6.30
N PHE A 159 -5.76 -4.24 5.43
CA PHE A 159 -4.96 -4.04 4.22
C PHE A 159 -5.88 -4.01 3.01
N GLU A 160 -5.61 -3.12 2.06
CA GLU A 160 -6.24 -3.06 0.75
C GLU A 160 -5.19 -2.80 -0.32
N GLY A 161 -5.36 -3.41 -1.49
CA GLY A 161 -4.49 -3.14 -2.63
C GLY A 161 -4.77 -4.09 -3.78
N TYR A 162 -3.91 -4.02 -4.78
CA TYR A 162 -3.95 -4.82 -5.98
C TYR A 162 -2.57 -5.40 -6.26
N VAL A 163 -2.54 -6.59 -6.84
CA VAL A 163 -1.31 -7.25 -7.29
C VAL A 163 -1.48 -7.78 -8.71
N GLY A 164 -0.39 -7.84 -9.47
CA GLY A 164 -0.36 -8.41 -10.80
C GLY A 164 0.98 -8.20 -11.49
N MET A 165 1.06 -8.61 -12.74
CA MET A 165 2.20 -8.28 -13.60
C MET A 165 2.07 -6.85 -14.11
N SER A 166 3.17 -6.13 -14.21
CA SER A 166 3.18 -4.79 -14.78
C SER A 166 3.10 -4.87 -16.30
N ASP A 167 2.32 -3.99 -16.91
CA ASP A 167 2.12 -3.93 -18.37
C ASP A 167 3.33 -3.32 -19.12
N GLU A 168 4.53 -3.35 -18.52
CA GLU A 168 5.76 -2.82 -19.10
C GLU A 168 6.52 -3.84 -19.96
N LYS A 169 6.16 -5.12 -19.86
CA LYS A 169 6.77 -6.20 -20.63
C LYS A 169 5.89 -6.60 -21.79
N ASP A 170 6.51 -6.68 -22.97
CA ASP A 170 5.87 -7.23 -24.16
C ASP A 170 5.54 -8.73 -23.96
N PRO A 171 4.26 -9.12 -23.99
CA PRO A 171 3.86 -10.52 -23.85
C PRO A 171 4.48 -11.48 -24.87
N ALA A 172 4.75 -11.02 -26.09
CA ALA A 172 5.27 -11.86 -27.17
C ALA A 172 6.74 -12.28 -26.92
N GLY A 173 7.53 -11.39 -26.34
CA GLY A 173 8.94 -11.64 -25.99
C GLY A 173 9.17 -12.20 -24.59
N CYS A 174 8.21 -12.01 -23.68
CA CYS A 174 8.35 -12.30 -22.26
C CYS A 174 7.39 -13.38 -21.75
N GLY A 175 7.01 -14.36 -22.57
CA GLY A 175 6.22 -15.51 -22.12
C GLY A 175 4.93 -15.10 -21.42
N HIS A 176 4.10 -14.31 -22.09
CA HIS A 176 2.88 -13.71 -21.54
C HIS A 176 3.11 -12.58 -20.51
N GLY A 177 4.28 -11.95 -20.52
CA GLY A 177 4.58 -10.79 -19.65
C GLY A 177 5.16 -11.18 -18.28
N GLY A 178 5.77 -12.37 -18.20
CA GLY A 178 6.30 -12.97 -16.96
C GLY A 178 5.22 -13.59 -16.09
N THR A 179 5.63 -14.22 -14.99
CA THR A 179 4.71 -14.78 -14.01
C THR A 179 5.10 -14.48 -12.56
N SER A 180 4.13 -14.33 -11.67
CA SER A 180 4.39 -14.15 -10.24
C SER A 180 3.26 -14.68 -9.37
N GLY A 181 3.60 -15.16 -8.18
CA GLY A 181 2.66 -15.51 -7.13
C GLY A 181 2.83 -14.61 -5.93
N PHE A 182 1.73 -14.25 -5.26
CA PHE A 182 1.73 -13.32 -4.13
C PHE A 182 1.16 -13.99 -2.89
N THR A 183 1.91 -13.98 -1.79
CA THR A 183 1.47 -14.50 -0.50
C THR A 183 1.60 -13.43 0.56
N PHE A 184 0.55 -13.22 1.35
CA PHE A 184 0.52 -12.28 2.48
C PHE A 184 0.33 -13.07 3.77
N LYS A 185 1.14 -12.74 4.77
CA LYS A 185 1.13 -13.36 6.09
C LYS A 185 1.06 -12.28 7.16
N LEU A 186 0.29 -12.53 8.22
CA LEU A 186 0.27 -11.72 9.43
C LEU A 186 0.90 -12.53 10.56
N ASP A 187 1.99 -12.03 11.14
CA ASP A 187 2.79 -12.73 12.17
C ASP A 187 3.10 -14.19 11.78
N GLY A 188 3.56 -14.41 10.55
CA GLY A 188 3.89 -15.73 10.00
C GLY A 188 2.69 -16.57 9.54
N LYS A 189 1.44 -16.18 9.80
CA LYS A 189 0.24 -16.91 9.38
C LYS A 189 -0.25 -16.39 8.02
N GLU A 190 -0.36 -17.28 7.03
CA GLU A 190 -0.96 -16.96 5.73
C GLU A 190 -2.40 -16.47 5.89
N VAL A 191 -2.68 -15.30 5.33
CA VAL A 191 -4.02 -14.68 5.28
C VAL A 191 -4.53 -14.54 3.85
N PHE A 192 -3.62 -14.50 2.87
CA PHE A 192 -3.95 -14.48 1.46
C PHE A 192 -2.85 -15.16 0.65
N LYS A 193 -3.25 -15.89 -0.40
CA LYS A 193 -2.35 -16.46 -1.39
C LYS A 193 -3.02 -16.46 -2.76
N SER A 194 -2.38 -15.82 -3.74
CA SER A 194 -2.85 -15.85 -5.12
C SER A 194 -2.49 -17.20 -5.77
N LYS A 195 -3.16 -17.50 -6.88
CA LYS A 195 -2.57 -18.39 -7.89
C LYS A 195 -1.38 -17.67 -8.56
N THR A 196 -0.58 -18.38 -9.34
CA THR A 196 0.35 -17.74 -10.27
C THR A 196 -0.45 -16.85 -11.22
N LEU A 197 -0.03 -15.60 -11.36
CA LEU A 197 -0.57 -14.61 -12.29
C LEU A 197 0.43 -14.43 -13.43
N SER A 198 -0.08 -14.35 -14.67
CA SER A 198 0.69 -13.92 -15.85
C SER A 198 0.29 -12.49 -16.22
N GLY A 199 1.05 -11.84 -17.10
CA GLY A 199 0.70 -10.51 -17.62
C GLY A 199 -0.40 -10.54 -18.67
N SER A 200 -0.52 -11.64 -19.41
CA SER A 200 -1.59 -11.85 -20.39
C SER A 200 -2.06 -13.30 -20.43
N VAL A 201 -3.28 -13.50 -20.91
CA VAL A 201 -3.88 -14.79 -21.25
C VAL A 201 -4.76 -14.58 -22.46
N ASP A 202 -4.73 -15.51 -23.42
CA ASP A 202 -5.60 -15.50 -24.61
C ASP A 202 -5.60 -14.17 -25.37
N GLY A 203 -4.44 -13.52 -25.45
CA GLY A 203 -4.26 -12.27 -26.20
C GLY A 203 -4.83 -11.02 -25.52
N GLN A 204 -5.09 -11.06 -24.21
CA GLN A 204 -5.53 -9.92 -23.41
C GLN A 204 -4.69 -9.79 -22.14
N ASN A 205 -4.54 -8.57 -21.62
CA ASN A 205 -3.87 -8.38 -20.34
C ASN A 205 -4.68 -9.06 -19.22
N VAL A 206 -3.99 -9.54 -18.19
CA VAL A 206 -4.64 -10.06 -16.98
C VAL A 206 -4.96 -8.88 -16.05
N PRO A 207 -6.24 -8.66 -15.68
CA PRO A 207 -6.62 -7.59 -14.78
C PRO A 207 -5.94 -7.69 -13.40
N PRO A 208 -5.78 -6.57 -12.68
CA PRO A 208 -5.18 -6.58 -11.35
C PRO A 208 -6.03 -7.39 -10.37
N LEU A 209 -5.39 -8.23 -9.58
CA LEU A 209 -6.05 -9.00 -8.53
C LEU A 209 -6.18 -8.16 -7.27
N LYS A 210 -7.41 -7.83 -6.87
CA LYS A 210 -7.67 -7.15 -5.59
C LYS A 210 -7.30 -8.06 -4.42
N VAL A 211 -6.58 -7.50 -3.44
CA VAL A 211 -6.20 -8.13 -2.18
C VAL A 211 -6.72 -7.27 -1.04
N GLU A 212 -7.54 -7.85 -0.18
CA GLU A 212 -8.04 -7.18 1.01
C GLU A 212 -8.20 -8.17 2.16
N PHE A 213 -7.81 -7.77 3.36
CA PHE A 213 -8.00 -8.56 4.57
C PHE A 213 -7.95 -7.69 5.81
N ASP A 214 -8.67 -8.10 6.85
CA ASP A 214 -8.64 -7.44 8.15
C ASP A 214 -7.34 -7.79 8.89
N ILE A 215 -6.82 -6.82 9.64
CA ILE A 215 -5.63 -6.94 10.47
C ILE A 215 -6.08 -7.03 11.92
N PRO A 216 -5.93 -8.18 12.59
CA PRO A 216 -6.27 -8.33 13.99
C PRO A 216 -5.52 -7.33 14.89
N ALA A 217 -6.17 -6.93 15.98
CA ALA A 217 -5.53 -6.08 16.97
C ALA A 217 -4.25 -6.74 17.52
N ASN A 218 -3.20 -5.93 17.73
CA ASN A 218 -1.88 -6.34 18.19
C ASN A 218 -1.05 -7.19 17.21
N THR A 219 -1.48 -7.35 15.96
CA THR A 219 -0.63 -7.91 14.91
C THR A 219 0.63 -7.04 14.77
N LYS A 220 1.80 -7.70 14.69
CA LYS A 220 3.09 -7.00 14.71
C LYS A 220 3.73 -6.90 13.35
N LYS A 221 3.50 -7.88 12.48
CA LYS A 221 4.15 -7.95 11.18
C LYS A 221 3.16 -8.24 10.06
N LEU A 222 3.34 -7.55 8.95
CA LEU A 222 2.86 -7.96 7.65
C LEU A 222 4.07 -8.46 6.84
N GLU A 223 4.00 -9.70 6.40
CA GLU A 223 5.03 -10.33 5.57
C GLU A 223 4.44 -10.64 4.20
N ILE A 224 5.13 -10.23 3.15
CA ILE A 224 4.71 -10.42 1.76
C ILE A 224 5.83 -11.18 1.03
N GLU A 225 5.45 -12.18 0.26
CA GLU A 225 6.34 -12.99 -0.57
C GLU A 225 5.83 -12.96 -2.01
N VAL A 226 6.72 -12.59 -2.93
CA VAL A 226 6.51 -12.63 -4.38
C VAL A 226 7.38 -13.76 -4.94
N THR A 227 6.78 -14.70 -5.66
CA THR A 227 7.48 -15.84 -6.25
C THR A 227 7.74 -15.63 -7.74
N ASP A 228 8.63 -16.43 -8.32
CA ASP A 228 8.94 -16.49 -9.76
C ASP A 228 7.90 -17.28 -10.58
N GLY A 229 6.67 -17.37 -10.05
CA GLY A 229 5.54 -18.14 -10.59
C GLY A 229 5.73 -19.64 -10.89
N GLY A 230 6.94 -20.19 -10.75
CA GLY A 230 7.31 -21.59 -10.99
C GLY A 230 7.96 -21.86 -12.35
N ASP A 231 8.16 -20.87 -13.22
CA ASP A 231 8.84 -20.98 -14.51
C ASP A 231 10.20 -20.26 -14.56
N GLY A 232 10.64 -19.74 -13.41
CA GLY A 232 11.91 -19.04 -13.22
C GLY A 232 11.76 -17.54 -13.48
N ILE A 233 12.77 -16.75 -13.08
CA ILE A 233 12.65 -15.30 -12.93
C ILE A 233 12.49 -14.48 -14.23
N SER A 234 12.28 -15.09 -15.39
CA SER A 234 12.40 -14.37 -16.65
C SER A 234 11.21 -13.42 -16.88
N CYS A 235 11.49 -12.11 -16.93
CA CYS A 235 10.50 -11.05 -17.16
C CYS A 235 9.45 -10.90 -16.06
N ASP A 236 9.71 -11.35 -14.83
CA ASP A 236 8.75 -11.33 -13.71
C ASP A 236 8.55 -9.94 -13.09
N HIS A 237 8.31 -8.94 -13.94
CA HIS A 237 8.06 -7.57 -13.58
C HIS A 237 6.63 -7.46 -13.05
N SER A 238 6.49 -7.64 -11.75
CA SER A 238 5.24 -7.50 -11.03
C SER A 238 5.10 -6.12 -10.39
N ALA A 239 3.89 -5.79 -9.97
CA ALA A 239 3.63 -4.57 -9.24
C ALA A 239 2.53 -4.76 -8.20
N PHE A 240 2.58 -3.89 -7.19
CA PHE A 240 1.48 -3.65 -6.27
C PHE A 240 0.85 -2.32 -6.63
N GLY A 241 -0.44 -2.32 -6.94
CA GLY A 241 -1.25 -1.11 -7.17
C GLY A 241 -2.03 -0.74 -5.92
N ASP A 242 -2.00 0.53 -5.52
CA ASP A 242 -2.78 1.09 -4.41
C ASP A 242 -2.65 0.29 -3.07
N ALA A 243 -1.50 -0.35 -2.85
CA ALA A 243 -1.27 -1.19 -1.67
C ALA A 243 -1.07 -0.34 -0.40
N LYS A 244 -2.03 -0.44 0.52
CA LYS A 244 -2.14 0.44 1.69
C LYS A 244 -2.72 -0.26 2.91
N LEU A 245 -2.36 0.29 4.07
CA LEU A 245 -2.90 -0.06 5.37
C LEU A 245 -3.89 1.02 5.80
N LEU A 246 -5.05 0.58 6.24
CA LEU A 246 -6.08 1.44 6.83
C LEU A 246 -5.96 1.35 8.34
N THR A 247 -5.86 2.50 8.99
CA THR A 247 -6.07 2.58 10.45
C THR A 247 -7.52 2.30 10.80
N ALA A 248 -7.78 2.04 12.08
CA ALA A 248 -9.14 1.81 12.57
C ALA A 248 -10.12 2.96 12.22
N ILE A 249 -9.65 4.20 12.00
CA ILE A 249 -10.49 5.33 11.60
C ILE A 249 -10.92 5.21 10.13
N ALA A 250 -9.96 4.99 9.23
CA ALA A 250 -10.22 4.84 7.80
C ALA A 250 -11.07 3.61 7.48
N ALA A 251 -10.93 2.53 8.26
CA ALA A 251 -11.66 1.28 8.05
C ALA A 251 -13.18 1.40 8.27
N VAL A 252 -13.66 2.39 9.04
CA VAL A 252 -15.09 2.60 9.31
C VAL A 252 -15.76 3.62 8.36
N GLU A 253 -14.97 4.33 7.57
CA GLU A 253 -15.45 5.31 6.58
C GLU A 253 -15.25 4.78 5.15
N PRO A 254 -16.18 3.98 4.60
CA PRO A 254 -16.01 3.43 3.26
C PRO A 254 -15.86 4.52 2.19
N ALA A 255 -15.01 4.24 1.19
CA ALA A 255 -14.65 5.16 0.10
C ALA A 255 -15.86 5.72 -0.68
N ASP A 256 -16.98 5.00 -0.70
CA ASP A 256 -18.20 5.36 -1.45
C ASP A 256 -19.22 6.18 -0.65
N LYS A 257 -18.89 6.64 0.58
CA LYS A 257 -19.81 7.54 1.29
C LYS A 257 -19.86 8.90 0.60
N LEU A 258 -20.95 9.14 -0.14
CA LEU A 258 -21.43 10.51 -0.38
C LEU A 258 -21.36 11.25 0.97
N PRO A 259 -20.77 12.46 1.03
CA PRO A 259 -20.60 13.17 2.29
C PRO A 259 -21.98 13.35 2.89
N SER A 260 -22.27 12.59 3.95
CA SER A 260 -23.54 12.71 4.61
C SER A 260 -23.57 14.13 5.17
N ALA A 261 -24.49 14.95 4.66
CA ALA A 261 -24.64 16.38 4.97
C ALA A 261 -25.03 16.65 6.45
N TRP A 262 -24.77 15.70 7.34
CA TRP A 262 -25.06 15.72 8.76
C TRP A 262 -23.86 16.17 9.61
N GLY A 263 -22.63 16.16 9.05
CA GLY A 263 -21.42 16.61 9.74
C GLY A 263 -21.23 18.13 9.82
N LYS A 264 -21.99 18.92 9.05
CA LYS A 264 -21.89 20.40 9.03
C LYS A 264 -22.89 21.12 9.94
N ILE A 265 -23.69 20.42 10.74
CA ILE A 265 -24.66 21.04 11.67
C ILE A 265 -24.32 20.66 13.10
N LYS A 266 -23.15 21.07 13.61
CA LYS A 266 -22.90 21.29 15.05
C LYS A 266 -21.78 22.32 15.29
N VAL A 267 -21.84 23.47 14.62
CA VAL A 267 -21.18 24.70 15.10
C VAL A 267 -22.05 25.90 14.73
N SER A 268 -23.19 26.03 15.40
CA SER A 268 -23.91 27.31 15.62
C SER A 268 -25.22 26.99 16.31
N TYR A 269 -25.16 26.92 17.65
CA TYR A 269 -26.14 27.47 18.59
C TYR A 269 -25.49 27.51 19.97
#